data_AF-H2C5J7-F1
#
_entry.id   AF-H2C5J7-F1
#
_cell.length_a   1.000
_cell.length_b   1.000
_cell.length_c   1.000
_cell.angle_alpha   90.00
_cell.angle_beta   90.00
_cell.angle_gamma   90.00
#
_symmetry.space_group_name_H-M   'P 1'
#
loop_
_entity.id
_entity.type
_entity.pdbx_description
1 polymer ?
#
loop_
_entity_poly.entity_id
_entity_poly.type
_entity_poly.pdbx_seq_one_letter_code
_entity_poly.pdbx_strand_id
1 'polypeptide(L)'
;MDHKIVGISGSKALYYFREVSYGLKPITTYYDGKPVRGFQGWIIFEITAKRNTKIRDNIQKLLNYANFFGVGKSRAIGFGEILARPISSNN
;
A
#
# COMPACT_ATOMS: atom_id res chain seq x y z
N MET A 1 -5.64 -5.68 -29.59
CA MET A 1 -6.10 -4.29 -29.45
C MET A 1 -5.74 -3.81 -28.05
N ASP A 2 -4.71 -2.98 -27.94
CA ASP A 2 -4.24 -2.41 -26.67
C ASP A 2 -5.14 -1.24 -26.27
N HIS A 3 -6.15 -1.50 -25.43
CA HIS A 3 -6.94 -0.44 -24.83
C HIS A 3 -6.08 0.28 -23.79
N LYS A 4 -5.49 1.42 -24.18
CA LYS A 4 -4.91 2.40 -23.25
C LYS A 4 -6.03 2.90 -22.34
N ILE A 5 -5.98 2.52 -21.07
CA ILE A 5 -6.92 3.00 -20.06
C ILE A 5 -6.57 4.45 -19.73
N VAL A 6 -7.43 5.38 -20.13
CA VAL A 6 -7.37 6.81 -19.78
C VAL A 6 -8.40 7.09 -18.69
N GLY A 7 -8.08 7.93 -17.70
CA GLY A 7 -8.99 8.32 -16.62
C GLY A 7 -8.96 7.40 -15.39
N ILE A 8 -7.78 7.19 -14.81
CA ILE A 8 -7.64 6.49 -13.52
C ILE A 8 -7.95 7.49 -12.40
N SER A 9 -9.24 7.63 -12.06
CA SER A 9 -9.67 8.21 -10.78
C SER A 9 -9.17 7.32 -9.62
N GLY A 10 -8.83 7.93 -8.48
CA GLY A 10 -8.40 7.20 -7.26
C GLY A 10 -9.36 6.08 -6.83
N SER A 11 -10.62 6.14 -7.25
CA SER A 11 -11.64 5.11 -7.05
C SER A 11 -11.33 3.76 -7.71
N LYS A 12 -10.55 3.74 -8.81
CA LYS A 12 -10.17 2.47 -9.48
C LYS A 12 -9.06 1.72 -8.73
N ALA A 13 -8.28 2.38 -7.87
CA ALA A 13 -7.31 1.69 -7.02
C ALA A 13 -8.01 0.70 -6.07
N LEU A 14 -9.18 1.09 -5.53
CA LEU A 14 -10.03 0.21 -4.72
C LEU A 14 -10.62 -0.96 -5.52
N TYR A 15 -10.80 -0.82 -6.84
CA TYR A 15 -11.20 -1.95 -7.69
C TYR A 15 -10.07 -2.96 -7.91
N TYR A 16 -8.81 -2.50 -7.94
CA TYR A 16 -7.65 -3.36 -8.13
C TYR A 16 -7.12 -3.97 -6.83
N PHE A 17 -7.40 -3.35 -5.68
CA PHE A 17 -7.06 -3.84 -4.35
C PHE A 17 -8.34 -4.08 -3.55
N ARG A 18 -8.79 -5.32 -3.52
CA ARG A 18 -9.87 -5.72 -2.62
C ARG A 18 -9.29 -6.01 -1.24
N GLU A 19 -9.78 -5.34 -0.21
CA GLU A 19 -9.40 -5.63 1.17
C GLU A 19 -9.91 -7.03 1.58
N VAL A 20 -9.02 -7.85 2.13
CA VAL A 20 -9.31 -9.22 2.57
C VAL A 20 -9.36 -9.30 4.09
N SER A 21 -8.38 -8.69 4.76
CA SER A 21 -8.28 -8.70 6.22
C SER A 21 -7.34 -7.59 6.68
N TYR A 22 -7.48 -7.15 7.92
CA TYR A 22 -6.63 -6.13 8.51
C TYR A 22 -6.57 -6.26 10.03
N GLY A 23 -5.51 -5.72 10.61
CA GLY A 23 -5.36 -5.50 12.03
C GLY A 23 -4.72 -4.15 12.23
N LEU A 24 -5.54 -3.09 12.29
CA LEU A 24 -5.10 -1.70 12.39
C LEU A 24 -5.47 -1.12 13.76
N LYS A 25 -4.54 -0.39 14.37
CA LYS A 25 -4.78 0.34 15.60
C LYS A 25 -4.38 1.81 15.42
N PRO A 26 -5.25 2.78 15.80
CA PRO A 26 -4.84 4.16 15.86
C PRO A 26 -3.78 4.36 16.93
N ILE A 27 -2.73 5.11 16.62
CA ILE A 27 -1.68 5.49 17.56
C ILE A 27 -1.50 7.00 17.55
N THR A 28 -1.17 7.57 18.71
CA THR A 28 -0.72 8.95 18.83
C THR A 28 0.74 8.91 19.23
N THR A 29 1.60 9.56 18.45
CA THR A 29 3.01 9.74 18.77
C THR A 29 3.32 11.23 18.90
N TYR A 30 4.43 11.58 19.53
CA TYR A 30 4.84 12.98 19.68
C TYR A 30 6.04 13.26 18.79
N TYR A 31 5.95 14.32 17.99
CA TYR A 31 7.03 14.84 17.17
C TYR A 31 7.11 16.34 17.35
N ASP A 32 8.31 16.86 17.64
CA ASP A 32 8.52 18.30 17.90
C ASP A 32 7.55 18.85 18.98
N GLY A 33 7.35 18.09 20.05
CA GLY A 33 6.42 18.42 21.15
C GLY A 33 4.93 18.41 20.78
N LYS A 34 4.57 18.12 19.53
CA LYS A 34 3.18 18.11 19.04
C LYS A 34 2.68 16.68 18.88
N PRO A 35 1.45 16.37 19.33
CA PRO A 35 0.85 15.07 19.10
C PRO A 35 0.50 14.91 17.62
N VAL A 36 0.96 13.82 17.02
CA VAL A 36 0.65 13.40 15.66
C VAL A 36 -0.10 12.09 15.73
N ARG A 37 -1.30 12.05 15.15
CA ARG A 37 -2.12 10.83 15.09
C ARG A 37 -1.86 10.08 13.79
N GLY A 38 -1.67 8.77 13.91
CA GLY A 38 -1.49 7.85 12.80
C GLY A 38 -2.10 6.48 13.12
N PHE A 39 -1.65 5.46 12.42
CA PHE A 39 -2.03 4.08 12.67
C PHE A 39 -0.82 3.15 12.54
N GLN A 40 -0.92 2.00 13.18
CA GLN A 40 0.04 0.92 13.06
C GLN A 40 -0.72 -0.40 12.89
N GLY A 41 -0.14 -1.33 12.16
CA GLY A 41 -0.73 -2.64 11.96
C GLY A 41 -0.41 -3.23 10.59
N TRP A 42 -1.31 -4.08 10.12
CA TRP A 42 -1.20 -4.73 8.82
C TRP A 42 -2.53 -4.73 8.08
N ILE A 43 -2.45 -4.85 6.76
CA ILE A 43 -3.60 -5.02 5.87
C ILE A 43 -3.23 -6.01 4.76
N ILE A 44 -4.19 -6.85 4.40
CA ILE A 44 -4.10 -7.83 3.32
C ILE A 44 -5.03 -7.39 2.22
N PHE A 45 -4.48 -7.26 1.02
CA PHE A 45 -5.24 -7.00 -0.18
C PHE A 45 -5.12 -8.14 -1.18
N GLU A 46 -6.24 -8.48 -1.81
CA GLU A 46 -6.29 -9.26 -3.03
C GLU A 46 -6.13 -8.32 -4.22
N ILE A 47 -5.13 -8.61 -5.07
CA ILE A 47 -4.90 -7.86 -6.31
C ILE A 47 -5.66 -8.54 -7.45
N THR A 48 -6.76 -7.95 -7.90
CA THR A 48 -7.64 -8.47 -8.97
C THR A 48 -7.07 -8.24 -10.38
N ALA A 49 -6.00 -7.46 -10.51
CA ALA A 49 -5.32 -7.26 -11.79
C ALA A 49 -4.73 -8.57 -12.32
N LYS A 50 -5.05 -8.91 -13.59
CA LYS A 50 -4.56 -10.10 -14.27
C LYS A 50 -3.02 -10.18 -14.23
N ARG A 51 -2.50 -11.41 -14.18
CA ARG A 51 -1.06 -11.68 -14.29
C ARG A 51 -0.52 -11.13 -15.62
N ASN A 52 0.76 -10.72 -15.63
CA ASN A 52 1.46 -10.15 -16.78
C ASN A 52 0.83 -8.87 -17.36
N THR A 53 0.12 -8.09 -16.53
CA THR A 53 -0.36 -6.77 -16.92
C THR A 53 0.56 -5.69 -16.37
N LYS A 54 0.77 -4.63 -17.16
CA LYS A 54 1.55 -3.44 -16.72
C LYS A 54 1.07 -2.87 -15.39
N ILE A 55 -0.24 -2.97 -15.11
CA ILE A 55 -0.83 -2.52 -13.85
C ILE A 55 -0.29 -3.33 -12.68
N ARG A 56 -0.33 -4.67 -12.77
CA ARG A 56 0.19 -5.56 -11.73
C ARG A 56 1.69 -5.36 -11.51
N ASP A 57 2.45 -5.20 -12.60
CA ASP A 57 3.89 -4.98 -12.53
C ASP A 57 4.22 -3.63 -11.87
N ASN A 58 3.48 -2.57 -12.21
CA ASN A 58 3.66 -1.25 -11.60
C ASN A 58 3.28 -1.27 -10.11
N ILE A 59 2.20 -1.96 -9.75
CA ILE A 59 1.83 -2.17 -8.34
C ILE A 59 2.97 -2.84 -7.58
N GLN A 60 3.51 -3.94 -8.11
CA GLN A 60 4.61 -4.66 -7.46
C GLN A 60 5.86 -3.79 -7.35
N LYS A 61 6.22 -3.04 -8.40
CA LYS A 61 7.35 -2.09 -8.37
C LYS A 61 7.17 -1.03 -7.29
N LEU A 62 5.98 -0.42 -7.17
CA LEU A 62 5.70 0.60 -6.18
C LEU A 62 5.73 0.06 -4.75
N LEU A 63 5.18 -1.14 -4.53
CA LEU A 63 5.23 -1.80 -3.22
C LEU A 63 6.66 -2.19 -2.83
N ASN A 64 7.45 -2.69 -3.78
CA ASN A 64 8.86 -2.99 -3.56
C ASN A 64 9.65 -1.70 -3.26
N TYR A 65 9.39 -0.62 -3.98
CA TYR A 65 10.01 0.68 -3.71
C TYR A 65 9.66 1.18 -2.30
N ALA A 66 8.40 1.01 -1.88
CA ALA A 66 7.93 1.41 -0.56
C ALA A 66 8.61 0.66 0.60
N ASN A 67 9.11 -0.57 0.39
CA ASN A 67 9.93 -1.28 1.39
C ASN A 67 11.25 -0.56 1.71
N PHE A 68 11.80 0.20 0.76
CA PHE A 68 13.06 0.94 0.97
C PHE A 68 12.81 2.38 1.42
N PHE A 69 11.77 3.02 0.88
CA PHE A 69 11.54 4.45 1.10
C PHE A 69 10.46 4.76 2.14
N GLY A 70 9.66 3.78 2.55
CA GLY A 70 8.46 3.99 3.36
C GLY A 70 7.32 4.67 2.59
N VAL A 71 6.17 4.83 3.26
CA VAL A 71 4.93 5.40 2.71
C VAL A 71 4.42 6.54 3.59
N GLY A 72 3.97 7.63 2.98
CA GLY A 72 3.34 8.75 3.69
C GLY A 72 4.29 9.92 3.97
N LYS A 73 3.94 10.73 4.97
CA LYS A 73 4.67 11.93 5.36
C LYS A 73 5.77 11.60 6.37
N SER A 74 6.81 12.43 6.40
CA SER A 74 7.85 12.37 7.45
C SER A 74 8.65 11.05 7.46
N ARG A 75 8.88 10.48 6.28
CA ARG A 75 9.64 9.21 6.12
C ARG A 75 11.10 9.33 6.54
N ALA A 76 11.70 10.50 6.31
CA ALA A 76 13.08 10.78 6.71
C ALA A 76 13.32 10.78 8.24
N ILE A 77 12.26 10.91 9.04
CA ILE A 77 12.33 10.86 10.52
C ILE A 77 11.83 9.52 11.08
N GLY A 78 11.64 8.51 10.23
CA GLY A 78 11.24 7.14 10.64
C GLY A 78 9.73 6.88 10.65
N PHE A 79 8.88 7.78 10.16
CA PHE A 79 7.45 7.49 10.02
C PHE A 79 7.12 6.76 8.72
N GLY A 80 6.11 5.89 8.78
CA GLY A 80 5.60 5.22 7.58
C GLY A 80 6.51 4.12 7.04
N GLU A 81 7.36 3.56 7.89
CA GLU A 81 8.06 2.31 7.58
C GLU A 81 7.07 1.17 7.40
N ILE A 82 7.30 0.34 6.39
CA ILE A 82 6.39 -0.75 6.03
C ILE A 82 7.18 -1.98 5.56
N LEU A 83 6.49 -3.12 5.55
CA LEU A 83 6.92 -4.33 4.85
C LEU A 83 5.78 -4.84 3.97
N ALA A 84 5.86 -4.57 2.67
CA ALA A 84 5.00 -5.11 1.64
C ALA A 84 5.60 -6.40 1.07
N ARG A 85 4.85 -7.50 1.19
CA ARG A 85 5.24 -8.81 0.66
C ARG A 85 4.01 -9.56 0.15
N PRO A 86 4.14 -10.40 -0.89
CA PRO A 86 3.09 -11.34 -1.26
C PRO A 86 2.79 -12.29 -0.10
N ILE A 87 1.52 -12.63 0.07
CA ILE A 87 1.11 -13.70 0.99
C ILE A 87 1.00 -14.98 0.18
N SER A 88 1.82 -15.97 0.50
CA SER A 88 1.66 -17.33 0.00
C SER A 88 0.49 -17.96 0.75
N SER A 89 -0.54 -18.40 0.03
CA SER A 89 -1.47 -19.38 0.57
C SER A 89 -0.76 -20.73 0.45
N ASN A 90 -0.21 -21.22 1.55
CA ASN A 90 0.20 -22.62 1.62
C ASN A 90 -1.10 -23.44 1.69
N ASN A 91 -1.50 -24.01 0.55
CA ASN A 91 -2.44 -25.13 0.53
C ASN A 91 -1.70 -26.41 0.87
#